data_AF-A0A0F2MFT6-F1
#
_entry.id   AF-A0A0F2MFT6-F1
#
_cell.length_a   1.000
_cell.length_b   1.000
_cell.length_c   1.000
_cell.angle_alpha   90.00
_cell.angle_beta   90.00
_cell.angle_gamma   90.00
#
_symmetry.space_group_name_H-M   'P 1'
#
loop_
_entity.id
_entity.type
_entity.pdbx_description
1 polymer ?
#
loop_
_entity_poly.entity_id
_entity_poly.type
_entity_poly.pdbx_seq_one_letter_code
_entity_poly.pdbx_strand_id
1 'polypeptide(L)'
;MDGDTTEILSAPPAPAGAPGPPSHEDLTPKEQAVLEEYERLAENMKKLAALLDDLAGRPATETLDGLRELERKTSLVFTLLKASVYSIVLQHQIDGGEQ
;
A
#
# COMPACT_ATOMS: atom_id res chain seq x y z
N MET A 1 75.53 32.51 8.37
CA MET A 1 74.41 33.29 7.81
C MET A 1 73.91 32.51 6.61
N ASP A 2 73.34 31.31 6.81
CA ASP A 2 72.01 31.06 7.41
C ASP A 2 70.94 31.77 6.57
N GLY A 3 69.99 31.12 5.91
CA GLY A 3 69.64 29.72 5.98
C GLY A 3 68.62 29.36 4.89
N ASP A 4 68.52 28.04 4.75
CA ASP A 4 67.49 27.20 4.15
C ASP A 4 66.12 27.88 3.90
N THR A 5 65.64 27.80 2.66
CA THR A 5 64.37 28.39 2.19
C THR A 5 63.28 27.33 2.04
N THR A 6 63.27 26.33 2.92
CA THR A 6 62.45 25.12 2.72
C THR A 6 61.52 24.82 3.90
N GLU A 7 60.82 25.79 4.50
CA GLU A 7 59.92 25.42 5.61
C GLU A 7 58.80 26.41 5.99
N ILE A 8 57.96 26.89 5.07
CA ILE A 8 56.74 27.62 5.50
C ILE A 8 55.53 27.34 4.59
N LEU A 9 55.01 26.11 4.64
CA LEU A 9 53.56 25.86 4.44
C LEU A 9 53.13 24.55 5.13
N SER A 10 53.41 24.42 6.43
CA SER A 10 52.77 23.38 7.23
C SER A 10 51.36 23.87 7.60
N ALA A 11 50.36 23.18 7.06
CA ALA A 11 48.96 23.39 7.41
C ALA A 11 48.74 23.16 8.92
N PRO A 12 47.84 23.92 9.56
CA PRO A 12 47.54 23.70 10.98
C PRO A 12 47.03 22.26 11.19
N PRO A 13 47.47 21.56 12.26
CA PRO A 13 46.93 20.25 12.57
C PRO A 13 45.43 20.40 12.83
N ALA A 14 44.63 19.66 12.06
CA ALA A 14 43.20 19.55 12.27
C ALA A 14 42.92 19.22 13.75
N PRO A 15 41.90 19.82 14.39
CA PRO A 15 41.53 19.46 15.74
C PRO A 15 41.17 17.97 15.77
N ALA A 16 42.06 17.17 16.35
CA ALA A 16 41.78 15.80 16.72
C ALA A 16 40.62 15.79 17.71
N GLY A 17 39.44 15.35 17.27
CA GLY A 17 38.31 15.12 18.17
C GLY A 17 36.95 15.66 17.73
N ALA A 18 36.65 15.76 16.43
CA ALA A 18 35.25 15.68 16.02
C ALA A 18 34.82 14.20 16.11
N PRO A 19 33.87 13.81 16.97
CA PRO A 19 33.36 12.46 16.95
C PRO A 19 32.65 12.29 15.60
N GLY A 20 33.19 11.42 14.76
CA GLY A 20 32.46 10.90 13.61
C GLY A 20 31.16 10.24 14.08
N PRO A 21 30.22 9.94 13.16
CA PRO A 21 29.08 9.10 13.52
C PRO A 21 29.59 7.88 14.30
N PRO A 22 28.96 7.53 15.44
CA PRO A 22 29.45 6.46 16.30
C PRO A 22 29.69 5.22 15.44
N SER A 23 30.94 4.76 15.44
CA SER A 23 31.33 3.55 14.74
C SER A 23 30.63 2.39 15.45
N HIS A 24 30.30 1.29 14.74
CA HIS A 24 29.69 0.10 15.35
C HIS A 24 30.43 -0.45 16.60
N GLU A 25 31.69 -0.05 16.79
CA GLU A 25 32.55 -0.42 17.93
C GLU A 25 32.27 0.38 19.22
N ASP A 26 31.53 1.49 19.16
CA ASP A 26 31.20 2.35 20.31
C ASP A 26 29.84 2.03 20.96
N LEU A 27 29.04 1.14 20.35
CA LEU A 27 27.74 0.74 20.85
C LEU A 27 27.89 -0.39 21.86
N THR A 28 27.26 -0.25 23.03
CA THR A 28 27.19 -1.37 23.96
C THR A 28 26.40 -2.52 23.30
N PRO A 29 26.73 -3.80 23.58
CA PRO A 29 26.09 -4.95 22.92
C PRO A 29 24.56 -4.95 22.94
N LYS A 30 23.98 -4.29 23.95
CA LYS A 30 22.53 -4.15 24.11
C LYS A 30 21.93 -3.10 23.17
N GLU A 31 22.63 -2.00 22.90
CA GLU A 31 22.19 -0.95 21.98
C GLU A 31 22.17 -1.45 20.54
N GLN A 32 23.18 -2.23 20.15
CA GLN A 32 23.23 -2.88 18.83
C GLN A 32 22.07 -3.85 18.62
N ALA A 33 21.77 -4.70 19.62
CA ALA A 33 20.64 -5.63 19.56
C ALA A 33 19.28 -4.92 19.45
N VAL A 34 19.13 -3.78 20.13
CA VAL A 34 17.91 -2.97 20.03
C VAL A 34 17.77 -2.35 18.64
N LEU A 35 18.85 -1.84 18.05
CA LEU A 35 18.84 -1.29 16.70
C LEU A 35 18.50 -2.35 15.64
N GLU A 36 19.06 -3.56 15.75
CA GLU A 36 18.72 -4.68 14.85
C GLU A 36 17.23 -5.06 14.94
N GLU A 37 16.67 -5.10 16.15
CA GLU A 37 15.24 -5.38 16.32
C GLU A 37 14.34 -4.24 15.80
N TYR A 38 14.76 -2.97 15.94
CA TYR A 38 14.03 -1.85 15.34
C TYR A 38 14.09 -1.86 13.81
N GLU A 39 15.23 -2.20 13.23
CA GLU A 39 15.39 -2.35 11.78
C GLU A 39 14.48 -3.47 11.27
N ARG A 40 14.51 -4.62 11.93
CA ARG A 40 13.65 -5.76 11.61
C ARG A 40 12.17 -5.41 11.76
N LEU A 41 11.79 -4.71 12.82
CA LEU A 41 10.42 -4.27 13.03
C LEU A 41 9.97 -3.30 11.94
N ALA A 42 10.80 -2.32 11.60
CA ALA A 42 10.52 -1.36 10.53
C ALA A 42 10.35 -2.07 9.18
N GLU A 43 11.19 -3.05 8.88
CA GLU A 43 11.07 -3.86 7.68
C GLU A 43 9.77 -4.69 7.68
N ASN A 44 9.42 -5.28 8.82
CA ASN A 44 8.16 -6.02 8.98
C ASN A 44 6.94 -5.10 8.82
N MET A 45 6.95 -3.90 9.38
CA MET A 45 5.87 -2.93 9.21
C MET A 45 5.74 -2.48 7.75
N LYS A 46 6.86 -2.30 7.04
CA LYS A 46 6.86 -1.97 5.62
C LYS A 46 6.27 -3.09 4.76
N LYS A 47 6.64 -4.35 5.05
CA LYS A 47 6.06 -5.53 4.40
C LYS A 47 4.56 -5.64 4.68
N LEU A 48 4.15 -5.44 5.93
CA LEU A 48 2.75 -5.50 6.33
C LEU A 48 1.92 -4.41 5.65
N ALA A 49 2.41 -3.18 5.59
CA ALA A 49 1.75 -2.09 4.87
C ALA A 49 1.57 -2.43 3.38
N ALA A 50 2.61 -2.95 2.72
CA ALA A 50 2.53 -3.32 1.31
C ALA A 50 1.52 -4.46 1.06
N LEU A 51 1.46 -5.46 1.95
CA LEU A 51 0.49 -6.54 1.87
C LEU A 51 -0.95 -6.05 2.10
N LEU A 52 -1.14 -5.12 3.04
CA LEU A 52 -2.45 -4.52 3.29
C LEU A 52 -2.93 -3.67 2.10
N ASP A 53 -2.04 -2.89 1.48
CA ASP A 53 -2.37 -2.11 0.29
C ASP A 53 -2.78 -3.00 -0.89
N ASP A 54 -2.03 -4.09 -1.13
CA ASP A 54 -2.37 -5.06 -2.19
C ASP A 54 -3.72 -5.76 -1.91
N LEU A 55 -3.94 -6.17 -0.67
CA LEU A 55 -5.18 -6.82 -0.24
C LEU A 55 -6.38 -5.87 -0.22
N ALA A 56 -6.19 -4.59 0.06
CA ALA A 56 -7.26 -3.60 0.00
C ALA A 56 -7.58 -3.20 -1.44
N GLY A 57 -6.56 -3.13 -2.31
CA GLY A 57 -6.71 -2.67 -3.68
C GLY A 57 -7.30 -3.71 -4.64
N ARG A 58 -6.81 -4.95 -4.62
CA ARG A 58 -7.13 -5.95 -5.66
C ARG A 58 -8.47 -6.68 -5.53
N PRO A 59 -8.77 -7.39 -4.42
CA PRO A 59 -10.00 -8.16 -4.32
C PRO A 59 -11.25 -7.27 -4.26
N ALA A 60 -11.11 -6.02 -3.79
CA ALA A 60 -12.22 -5.07 -3.72
C ALA A 60 -12.71 -4.66 -5.12
N THR A 61 -11.80 -4.40 -6.07
CA THR A 61 -12.19 -3.98 -7.43
C THR A 61 -12.82 -5.12 -8.22
N GLU A 62 -12.25 -6.33 -8.16
CA GLU A 62 -12.78 -7.49 -8.89
C GLU A 62 -14.17 -7.88 -8.39
N THR A 63 -14.38 -7.86 -7.07
CA THR A 63 -15.69 -8.15 -6.48
C THR A 63 -16.73 -7.10 -6.88
N LEU A 64 -16.36 -5.81 -6.88
CA LEU A 64 -17.26 -4.73 -7.29
C LEU A 64 -17.65 -4.82 -8.77
N ASP A 65 -16.70 -5.14 -9.65
CA ASP A 65 -16.96 -5.36 -11.07
C ASP A 65 -17.90 -6.55 -11.29
N GLY A 66 -17.66 -7.65 -10.58
CA GLY A 66 -18.54 -8.83 -10.59
C GLY A 66 -19.96 -8.51 -10.12
N LEU A 67 -20.10 -7.75 -9.04
CA LEU A 67 -21.41 -7.31 -8.54
C LEU A 67 -22.14 -6.41 -9.54
N ARG A 68 -21.42 -5.52 -10.21
CA ARG A 68 -22.00 -4.62 -11.23
C ARG A 68 -22.47 -5.39 -12.47
N GLU A 69 -21.72 -6.40 -12.89
CA GLU A 69 -22.13 -7.29 -13.98
C GLU A 69 -23.36 -8.12 -13.58
N LEU A 70 -23.37 -8.64 -12.35
CA LEU A 70 -24.50 -9.38 -11.80
C LEU A 70 -25.77 -8.52 -11.72
N GLU A 71 -25.65 -7.27 -11.27
CA GLU A 71 -26.74 -6.30 -11.24
C GLU A 71 -27.34 -6.09 -12.64
N ARG A 72 -26.49 -5.89 -13.66
CA ARG A 72 -26.96 -5.71 -15.05
C ARG A 72 -27.71 -6.93 -15.56
N LYS A 73 -27.17 -8.13 -15.34
CA LYS A 73 -27.79 -9.39 -15.78
C LYS A 73 -29.13 -9.65 -15.07
N THR A 74 -29.16 -9.49 -13.75
CA THR A 74 -30.38 -9.71 -12.96
C THR A 74 -31.44 -8.65 -13.23
N SER A 75 -31.05 -7.39 -13.47
CA SER A 75 -31.97 -6.31 -13.87
C SER A 75 -32.65 -6.61 -15.21
N LEU A 76 -31.91 -7.17 -16.16
CA LEU A 76 -32.48 -7.59 -17.45
C LEU A 76 -33.47 -8.73 -17.25
N VAL A 77 -33.08 -9.77 -16.51
CA VAL A 77 -33.97 -10.91 -16.21
C VAL A 77 -35.24 -10.43 -15.48
N PHE A 78 -35.10 -9.54 -14.49
CA PHE A 78 -36.23 -8.98 -13.75
C PHE A 78 -37.16 -8.15 -14.64
N THR A 79 -36.61 -7.35 -15.56
CA THR A 79 -37.39 -6.57 -16.52
C THR A 79 -38.18 -7.48 -17.46
N LEU A 80 -37.52 -8.50 -18.02
CA LEU A 80 -38.18 -9.48 -18.89
C LEU A 80 -39.26 -10.26 -18.16
N LEU A 81 -38.99 -10.67 -16.91
CA LEU A 81 -39.97 -11.34 -16.07
C LEU A 81 -41.17 -10.43 -15.81
N LYS A 82 -40.94 -9.18 -15.42
CA LYS A 82 -42.01 -8.21 -15.16
C LYS A 82 -42.86 -7.96 -16.41
N ALA A 83 -42.23 -7.80 -17.58
CA ALA A 83 -42.92 -7.65 -18.85
C ALA A 83 -43.76 -8.89 -19.20
N SER A 84 -43.19 -10.09 -19.03
CA SER A 84 -43.88 -11.36 -19.25
C SER A 84 -45.12 -11.50 -18.35
N VAL A 85 -44.95 -11.27 -17.05
CA VAL A 85 -46.06 -11.34 -16.08
C VAL A 85 -47.12 -10.29 -16.39
N TYR A 86 -46.73 -9.04 -16.68
CA TYR A 86 -47.68 -7.99 -17.01
C TYR A 86 -48.48 -8.32 -18.27
N SER A 87 -47.82 -8.84 -19.31
CA SER A 87 -48.48 -9.29 -20.54
C SER A 87 -49.52 -10.38 -20.27
N ILE A 88 -49.18 -11.39 -19.47
CA ILE A 88 -50.08 -12.50 -19.14
C ILE A 88 -51.28 -11.99 -18.33
N VAL A 89 -51.03 -11.18 -17.29
CA VAL A 89 -52.09 -10.64 -16.43
C VAL A 89 -53.03 -9.72 -17.20
N LEU A 90 -52.49 -8.90 -18.10
CA LEU A 90 -53.30 -8.02 -18.95
C LEU A 90 -54.17 -8.82 -19.92
N GLN A 91 -53.60 -9.84 -20.56
CA GLN A 91 -54.35 -10.73 -21.46
C GLN A 91 -55.52 -11.40 -20.73
N HIS A 92 -55.30 -11.91 -19.51
CA HIS A 92 -56.35 -12.48 -18.67
C HIS A 92 -57.46 -11.49 -18.28
N GLN A 93 -57.12 -10.22 -18.04
CA GLN A 93 -58.12 -9.20 -17.71
C GLN A 93 -59.00 -8.84 -18.92
N ILE A 94 -58.42 -8.83 -20.12
CA ILE A 94 -59.14 -8.60 -21.38
C ILE A 94 -60.05 -9.80 -21.66
N ASP A 95 -59.51 -11.02 -21.65
CA ASP A 95 -60.25 -12.25 -21.95
C ASP A 95 -61.35 -12.53 -20.90
N GLY A 96 -61.10 -12.18 -19.64
CA GLY A 96 -62.07 -12.31 -18.54
C GLY A 96 -63.10 -11.18 -18.46
N GLY A 97 -62.91 -10.08 -19.21
CA GLY A 97 -63.84 -8.95 -19.30
C GLY A 97 -64.89 -9.08 -20.41
N GLU A 98 -64.79 -10.09 -21.28
CA GLU A 98 -65.74 -10.37 -22.36
C GLU A 98 -66.84 -11.39 -21.99
N GLN A 99 -67.18 -11.53 -20.70
CA GLN A 99 -68.27 -12.39 -20.20
C GLN A 99 -69.30 -11.63 -19.38
#